data_AF-A0A8H5L3H0-F1
#
_entry.id   AF-A0A8H5L3H0-F1
#
_cell.length_a   1.000
_cell.length_b   1.000
_cell.length_c   1.000
_cell.angle_alpha   90.00
_cell.angle_beta   90.00
_cell.angle_gamma   90.00
#
_symmetry.space_group_name_H-M   'P 1'
#
loop_
_entity.id
_entity.type
_entity.pdbx_description
1 polymer ?
#
loop_
_entity_poly.entity_id
_entity_poly.type
_entity_poly.pdbx_seq_one_letter_code
_entity_poly.pdbx_strand_id
1 'polypeptide(L)'
;MQITSLLAIISLVSASVAAPGDRGSYPVSGLGIRKQAILNAGGNTLDLAIAMLEDEHIWQIKTQISIGGGKTLDAANFGVFKVNWGILRVCAKRAGFVGQATFVTRTRSPTALFTHSSDIYADVASRWDCQEQYGYDKWFAGHRNGATGLSNPNTEDIRFYRESVEWIQKQIDSKSTYKTDDTRFWVDVTPI
;
A
#
# COMPACT_ATOMS: atom_id res chain seq x y z
N MET A 1 -50.18 -27.21 38.30
CA MET A 1 -50.02 -27.13 36.83
C MET A 1 -49.05 -25.98 36.54
N GLN A 2 -48.16 -26.16 35.57
CA GLN A 2 -46.79 -25.60 35.45
C GLN A 2 -46.60 -24.08 35.58
N ILE A 3 -45.53 -23.69 36.31
CA ILE A 3 -44.87 -22.39 36.21
C ILE A 3 -43.88 -22.49 35.03
N THR A 4 -44.19 -21.83 33.91
CA THR A 4 -43.27 -21.73 32.76
C THR A 4 -42.27 -20.60 33.00
N SER A 5 -41.06 -20.97 33.42
CA SER A 5 -39.89 -20.07 33.43
C SER A 5 -39.49 -19.71 32.00
N LEU A 6 -39.53 -18.42 31.68
CA LEU A 6 -39.00 -17.88 30.43
C LEU A 6 -37.49 -17.66 30.62
N LEU A 7 -36.65 -18.56 30.09
CA LEU A 7 -35.21 -18.30 29.97
C LEU A 7 -34.99 -17.33 28.79
N ALA A 8 -34.59 -16.10 29.09
CA ALA A 8 -34.04 -15.20 28.09
C ALA A 8 -32.61 -15.65 27.75
N ILE A 9 -32.42 -16.21 26.56
CA ILE A 9 -31.10 -16.54 26.02
C ILE A 9 -30.48 -15.24 25.52
N ILE A 10 -29.52 -14.71 26.27
CA ILE A 10 -28.64 -13.63 25.81
C ILE A 10 -27.65 -14.27 24.83
N SER A 11 -27.89 -14.15 23.53
CA SER A 11 -26.86 -14.43 22.52
C SER A 11 -25.78 -13.36 22.63
N LEU A 12 -24.64 -13.72 23.23
CA LEU A 12 -23.40 -13.01 22.98
C LEU A 12 -23.06 -13.18 21.50
N VAL A 13 -23.29 -12.14 20.71
CA VAL A 13 -22.60 -12.00 19.43
C VAL A 13 -21.14 -11.77 19.77
N SER A 14 -20.35 -12.84 19.75
CA SER A 14 -18.90 -12.71 19.69
C SER A 14 -18.59 -11.94 18.42
N ALA A 15 -18.30 -10.65 18.54
CA ALA A 15 -17.57 -9.96 17.49
C ALA A 15 -16.27 -10.76 17.32
N SER A 16 -16.14 -11.48 16.21
CA SER A 16 -14.89 -12.10 15.82
C SER A 16 -13.90 -10.94 15.64
N VAL A 17 -13.13 -10.64 16.68
CA VAL A 17 -11.92 -9.86 16.52
C VAL A 17 -11.08 -10.70 15.57
N ALA A 18 -11.03 -10.31 14.29
CA ALA A 18 -10.16 -10.93 13.30
C ALA A 18 -8.81 -11.13 13.95
N ALA A 19 -8.19 -12.32 13.88
CA ALA A 19 -6.83 -12.50 14.32
C ALA A 19 -5.96 -11.80 13.28
N PRO A 20 -5.53 -10.55 13.47
CA PRO A 20 -4.88 -9.84 12.38
C PRO A 20 -3.38 -10.18 12.55
N GLY A 21 -2.64 -10.31 11.46
CA GLY A 21 -1.24 -10.75 11.50
C GLY A 21 -0.38 -10.01 12.53
N ASP A 22 0.77 -10.61 12.86
CA ASP A 22 1.72 -10.02 13.79
C ASP A 22 2.05 -8.58 13.39
N ARG A 23 2.21 -7.70 14.38
CA ARG A 23 2.34 -6.27 14.14
C ARG A 23 2.95 -5.55 15.31
N GLY A 24 3.40 -4.34 15.05
CA GLY A 24 3.84 -3.47 16.12
C GLY A 24 4.40 -2.17 15.58
N SER A 25 5.33 -1.60 16.34
CA SER A 25 6.04 -0.40 15.95
C SER A 25 7.46 -0.36 16.48
N TYR A 26 8.34 0.31 15.75
CA TYR A 26 9.72 0.59 16.17
C TYR A 26 10.23 1.87 15.50
N PRO A 27 11.23 2.56 16.08
CA PRO A 27 11.82 3.74 15.45
C PRO A 27 12.70 3.34 14.26
N VAL A 28 12.58 4.09 13.16
CA VAL A 28 13.43 4.00 11.96
C VAL A 28 14.04 5.38 11.70
N SER A 29 15.34 5.51 11.96
CA SER A 29 16.04 6.80 11.85
C SER A 29 15.80 7.45 10.49
N GLY A 30 15.33 8.69 10.52
CA GLY A 30 15.01 9.48 9.35
C GLY A 30 13.53 9.42 8.95
N LEU A 31 12.75 8.41 9.36
CA LEU A 31 11.36 8.14 8.93
C LEU A 31 10.40 9.33 8.91
N GLY A 32 10.59 10.30 9.80
CA GLY A 32 9.87 11.57 9.77
C GLY A 32 10.03 12.35 8.46
N ILE A 33 11.26 12.47 7.95
CA ILE A 33 11.56 13.31 6.79
C ILE A 33 10.84 12.79 5.49
N ARG A 34 10.56 11.49 5.36
CA ARG A 34 9.99 10.86 4.16
C ARG A 34 8.49 10.85 4.25
N LYS A 35 7.97 10.66 5.47
CA LYS A 35 6.56 10.98 5.73
C LYS A 35 6.27 12.40 5.29
N GLN A 36 7.12 13.36 5.67
CA GLN A 36 7.00 14.74 5.22
C GLN A 36 7.17 14.89 3.69
N ALA A 37 8.10 14.18 3.07
CA ALA A 37 8.24 14.22 1.61
C ALA A 37 7.00 13.72 0.86
N ILE A 38 6.36 12.63 1.34
CA ILE A 38 5.11 12.10 0.76
C ILE A 38 3.96 13.09 0.98
N LEU A 39 3.82 13.64 2.18
CA LEU A 39 2.75 14.60 2.50
C LEU A 39 2.91 15.90 1.69
N ASN A 40 4.13 16.43 1.59
CA ASN A 40 4.42 17.62 0.78
C ASN A 40 4.18 17.38 -0.72
N ALA A 41 4.29 16.14 -1.18
CA ALA A 41 3.97 15.71 -2.54
C ALA A 41 2.46 15.59 -2.82
N GLY A 42 1.60 15.92 -1.85
CA GLY A 42 0.15 15.81 -1.95
C GLY A 42 -0.41 14.46 -1.48
N GLY A 43 0.42 13.63 -0.84
CA GLY A 43 -0.02 12.38 -0.23
C GLY A 43 -0.81 12.60 1.07
N ASN A 44 -1.51 11.57 1.52
CA ASN A 44 -2.28 11.54 2.76
C ASN A 44 -1.80 10.41 3.70
N THR A 45 -2.52 10.15 4.79
CA THR A 45 -2.15 9.09 5.74
C THR A 45 -2.31 7.68 5.20
N LEU A 46 -3.18 7.47 4.20
CA LEU A 46 -3.26 6.20 3.47
C LEU A 46 -1.98 5.97 2.65
N ASP A 47 -1.48 7.00 1.97
CA ASP A 47 -0.22 6.91 1.21
C ASP A 47 0.95 6.57 2.14
N LEU A 48 1.03 7.23 3.31
CA LEU A 48 2.01 6.88 4.33
C LEU A 48 1.89 5.42 4.76
N ALA A 49 0.67 4.94 4.99
CA ALA A 49 0.42 3.56 5.42
C ALA A 49 0.81 2.52 4.36
N ILE A 50 0.48 2.78 3.09
CA ILE A 50 0.87 1.91 1.96
C ILE A 50 2.40 1.83 1.88
N ALA A 51 3.08 2.98 1.81
CA ALA A 51 4.54 3.01 1.71
C ALA A 51 5.22 2.34 2.91
N MET A 52 4.64 2.48 4.10
CA MET A 52 5.13 1.88 5.34
C MET A 52 4.99 0.37 5.39
N LEU A 53 3.92 -0.18 4.80
CA LEU A 53 3.75 -1.62 4.66
C LEU A 53 4.72 -2.19 3.62
N GLU A 54 4.90 -1.49 2.50
CA GLU A 54 5.69 -1.97 1.35
C GLU A 54 7.19 -2.04 1.60
N ASP A 55 7.75 -1.14 2.41
CA ASP A 55 9.18 -1.15 2.71
C ASP A 55 9.50 -0.71 4.13
N GLU A 56 10.31 -1.51 4.83
CA GLU A 56 10.90 -1.12 6.11
C GLU A 56 11.97 -0.03 5.95
N HIS A 57 12.53 0.10 4.75
CA HIS A 57 13.54 1.07 4.35
C HIS A 57 13.04 1.99 3.22
N ILE A 58 11.87 2.63 3.36
CA ILE A 58 11.40 3.72 2.43
C ILE A 58 12.51 4.76 2.14
N TRP A 59 13.52 4.81 3.02
CA TRP A 59 14.74 5.62 2.99
C TRP A 59 15.84 5.18 2.07
N GLN A 60 16.05 3.86 1.96
CA GLN A 60 17.06 3.33 1.09
C GLN A 60 16.36 3.02 -0.22
N ILE A 61 16.33 4.03 -1.09
CA ILE A 61 16.25 3.80 -2.53
C ILE A 61 17.51 2.98 -2.90
N LYS A 62 17.55 1.68 -2.59
CA LYS A 62 18.50 0.74 -3.15
C LYS A 62 18.01 0.42 -4.56
N THR A 63 18.06 1.40 -5.45
CA THR A 63 17.75 1.26 -6.88
C THR A 63 18.79 0.43 -7.65
N GLN A 64 19.58 -0.40 -6.97
CA GLN A 64 20.83 -0.90 -7.52
C GLN A 64 20.98 -2.41 -7.61
N ILE A 65 19.96 -3.26 -7.39
CA ILE A 65 20.16 -4.71 -7.62
C ILE A 65 19.15 -5.39 -8.57
N SER A 66 17.96 -4.83 -8.83
CA SER A 66 17.17 -5.27 -10.00
C SER A 66 16.11 -4.25 -10.37
N ILE A 67 15.95 -3.99 -11.67
CA ILE A 67 14.79 -3.27 -12.20
C ILE A 67 13.53 -3.98 -11.68
N GLY A 68 12.58 -3.23 -11.10
CA GLY A 68 11.27 -3.79 -10.75
C GLY A 68 11.18 -4.61 -9.46
N GLY A 69 12.15 -4.53 -8.55
CA GLY A 69 12.11 -5.28 -7.28
C GLY A 69 12.26 -6.80 -7.48
N GLY A 70 13.05 -7.22 -8.46
CA GLY A 70 13.27 -8.62 -8.83
C GLY A 70 12.22 -9.19 -9.79
N LYS A 71 11.16 -8.43 -10.06
CA LYS A 71 10.09 -8.79 -10.99
C LYS A 71 10.28 -8.09 -12.34
N THR A 72 9.71 -8.67 -13.39
CA THR A 72 9.78 -8.15 -14.76
C THR A 72 8.40 -7.94 -15.36
N LEU A 73 8.34 -7.26 -16.52
CA LEU A 73 7.11 -6.97 -17.25
C LEU A 73 6.08 -6.25 -16.37
N ASP A 74 4.80 -6.59 -16.49
CA ASP A 74 3.70 -5.98 -15.73
C ASP A 74 3.79 -6.20 -14.22
N ALA A 75 4.58 -7.17 -13.75
CA ALA A 75 4.77 -7.45 -12.33
C ALA A 75 5.90 -6.62 -11.68
N ALA A 76 6.69 -5.89 -12.48
CA ALA A 76 7.78 -5.06 -11.98
C ALA A 76 7.26 -3.93 -11.06
N ASN A 77 7.81 -3.82 -9.85
CA ASN A 77 7.37 -2.86 -8.84
C ASN A 77 8.24 -1.60 -8.81
N PHE A 78 7.63 -0.43 -8.69
CA PHE A 78 8.35 0.85 -8.66
C PHE A 78 7.84 1.81 -7.58
N GLY A 79 8.70 2.76 -7.22
CA GLY A 79 8.38 3.82 -6.27
C GLY A 79 8.32 3.31 -4.82
N VAL A 80 7.96 4.21 -3.91
CA VAL A 80 7.81 3.90 -2.47
C VAL A 80 6.59 3.05 -2.18
N PHE A 81 5.59 3.10 -3.05
CA PHE A 81 4.38 2.31 -2.92
C PHE A 81 4.51 0.94 -3.59
N LYS A 82 5.63 0.66 -4.28
CA LYS A 82 5.85 -0.58 -5.04
C LYS A 82 4.72 -0.91 -6.03
N VAL A 83 4.12 0.11 -6.66
CA VAL A 83 3.05 -0.12 -7.65
C VAL A 83 3.64 -0.89 -8.84
N ASN A 84 2.95 -1.95 -9.24
CA ASN A 84 3.38 -2.77 -10.37
C ASN A 84 3.17 -2.06 -11.72
N TRP A 85 4.01 -2.39 -12.70
CA TRP A 85 4.00 -1.79 -14.03
C TRP A 85 2.66 -1.93 -14.76
N GLY A 86 2.01 -3.09 -14.62
CA GLY A 86 0.73 -3.37 -15.27
C GLY A 86 -0.37 -2.39 -14.84
N ILE A 87 -0.35 -1.96 -13.58
CA ILE A 87 -1.19 -0.86 -13.10
C ILE A 87 -0.70 0.47 -13.67
N LEU A 88 0.57 0.83 -13.47
CA LEU A 88 1.11 2.15 -13.86
C LEU A 88 0.89 2.47 -15.35
N ARG A 89 1.16 1.54 -16.26
CA ARG A 89 1.01 1.76 -17.70
C ARG A 89 -0.43 1.89 -18.19
N VAL A 90 -1.41 1.66 -17.32
CA VAL A 90 -2.84 1.81 -17.63
C VAL A 90 -3.37 3.14 -17.10
N CYS A 91 -2.92 3.60 -15.94
CA CYS A 91 -3.56 4.74 -15.25
C CYS A 91 -2.64 5.91 -14.91
N ALA A 92 -1.32 5.76 -14.85
CA ALA A 92 -0.41 6.82 -14.41
C ALA A 92 -0.19 7.89 -15.49
N LYS A 93 -1.25 8.65 -15.78
CA LYS A 93 -1.33 9.70 -16.82
C LYS A 93 -0.36 10.85 -16.52
N ARG A 94 -0.25 11.29 -15.27
CA ARG A 94 0.63 12.41 -14.90
C ARG A 94 2.12 12.07 -15.01
N ALA A 95 2.47 10.79 -14.90
CA ALA A 95 3.83 10.30 -15.12
C ALA A 95 4.09 9.88 -16.58
N GLY A 96 3.10 9.99 -17.47
CA GLY A 96 3.25 9.68 -18.89
C GLY A 96 3.36 8.18 -19.23
N PHE A 97 2.88 7.29 -18.35
CA PHE A 97 3.00 5.84 -18.55
C PHE A 97 1.84 5.21 -19.31
N VAL A 98 0.71 5.91 -19.45
CA VAL A 98 -0.51 5.37 -20.09
C VAL A 98 -0.21 4.92 -21.52
N GLY A 99 -0.54 3.66 -21.83
CA GLY A 99 -0.39 3.09 -23.17
C GLY A 99 1.02 2.58 -23.50
N GLN A 100 1.97 2.65 -22.55
CA GLN A 100 3.29 2.08 -22.76
C GLN A 100 3.26 0.53 -22.83
N ALA A 101 4.29 -0.03 -23.46
CA ALA A 101 4.44 -1.47 -23.64
C ALA A 101 4.66 -2.21 -22.31
N THR A 102 4.37 -3.50 -22.28
CA THR A 102 4.57 -4.37 -21.12
C THR A 102 6.04 -4.56 -20.75
N PHE A 103 6.94 -4.52 -21.75
CA PHE A 103 8.37 -4.64 -21.49
C PHE A 103 8.95 -3.34 -20.94
N VAL A 104 9.69 -3.46 -19.85
CA VAL A 104 10.27 -2.34 -19.12
C VAL A 104 11.77 -2.26 -19.43
N THR A 105 12.22 -1.13 -19.97
CA THR A 105 13.67 -0.82 -20.13
C THR A 105 14.09 0.27 -19.15
N ARG A 106 15.38 0.37 -18.84
CA ARG A 106 15.90 1.49 -18.02
C ARG A 106 15.42 2.86 -18.52
N THR A 107 15.34 3.06 -19.84
CA THR A 107 14.92 4.32 -20.47
C THR A 107 13.40 4.51 -20.61
N ARG A 108 12.61 3.45 -20.42
CA ARG A 108 11.13 3.44 -20.52
C ARG A 108 10.52 2.80 -19.27
N SER A 109 11.09 3.10 -18.11
CA SER A 109 10.63 2.56 -16.84
C SER A 109 10.44 3.66 -15.82
N PRO A 110 9.55 3.45 -14.85
CA PRO A 110 9.50 4.31 -13.69
C PRO A 110 10.82 4.28 -12.89
N THR A 111 11.71 3.30 -13.12
CA THR A 111 13.05 3.30 -12.49
C THR A 111 13.81 4.58 -12.76
N ALA A 112 13.82 5.11 -14.00
CA ALA A 112 14.52 6.37 -14.30
C ALA A 112 13.79 7.60 -13.73
N LEU A 113 12.49 7.48 -13.51
CA LEU A 113 11.58 8.54 -13.11
C LEU A 113 11.25 8.54 -11.62
N PHE A 114 11.62 7.53 -10.83
CA PHE A 114 11.38 7.42 -9.38
C PHE A 114 12.68 7.24 -8.57
N THR A 115 13.84 7.33 -9.23
CA THR A 115 15.18 7.24 -8.62
C THR A 115 15.65 8.52 -7.94
N HIS A 116 14.99 9.67 -8.14
CA HIS A 116 15.42 10.95 -7.58
C HIS A 116 14.40 11.52 -6.58
N SER A 117 14.86 12.28 -5.60
CA SER A 117 14.00 12.87 -4.55
C SER A 117 12.97 13.87 -5.09
N SER A 118 13.16 14.41 -6.31
CA SER A 118 12.18 15.19 -7.08
C SER A 118 10.96 14.37 -7.52
N ASP A 119 11.08 13.05 -7.51
CA ASP A 119 10.13 12.16 -8.18
C ASP A 119 9.03 11.62 -7.25
N ILE A 120 9.10 11.94 -5.97
CA ILE A 120 8.05 11.58 -5.01
C ILE A 120 6.70 12.19 -5.41
N TYR A 121 6.70 13.35 -6.08
CA TYR A 121 5.50 13.95 -6.67
C TYR A 121 4.91 13.10 -7.80
N ALA A 122 5.75 12.57 -8.69
CA ALA A 122 5.31 11.71 -9.78
C ALA A 122 4.81 10.35 -9.27
N ASP A 123 5.45 9.81 -8.24
CA ASP A 123 5.07 8.55 -7.58
C ASP A 123 3.70 8.69 -6.89
N VAL A 124 3.55 9.72 -6.04
CA VAL A 124 2.27 10.05 -5.38
C VAL A 124 1.18 10.31 -6.41
N ALA A 125 1.46 11.12 -7.44
CA ALA A 125 0.51 11.38 -8.52
C ALA A 125 0.07 10.11 -9.26
N SER A 126 1.00 9.19 -9.52
CA SER A 126 0.71 7.91 -10.18
C SER A 126 -0.18 7.03 -9.33
N ARG A 127 0.08 6.95 -8.01
CA ARG A 127 -0.79 6.24 -7.04
C ARG A 127 -2.21 6.81 -7.11
N TRP A 128 -2.36 8.13 -7.03
CA TRP A 128 -3.67 8.80 -7.10
C TRP A 128 -4.40 8.56 -8.43
N ASP A 129 -3.72 8.75 -9.57
CA ASP A 129 -4.31 8.50 -10.90
C ASP A 129 -4.84 7.06 -11.00
N CYS A 130 -4.10 6.12 -10.43
CA CYS A 130 -4.48 4.72 -10.42
C CYS A 130 -5.61 4.39 -9.43
N GLN A 131 -5.73 5.11 -8.30
CA GLN A 131 -6.94 4.96 -7.47
C GLN A 131 -8.17 5.49 -8.18
N GLU A 132 -8.03 6.64 -8.82
CA GLU A 132 -9.11 7.30 -9.52
C GLU A 132 -9.66 6.39 -10.63
N GLN A 133 -8.77 5.75 -11.38
CA GLN A 133 -9.14 4.82 -12.46
C GLN A 133 -9.87 3.57 -11.97
N TYR A 134 -9.38 2.93 -10.89
CA TYR A 134 -9.89 1.62 -10.46
C TYR A 134 -10.93 1.70 -9.35
N GLY A 135 -10.97 2.80 -8.59
CA GLY A 135 -11.64 2.88 -7.29
C GLY A 135 -10.81 2.21 -6.18
N TYR A 136 -11.18 2.48 -4.92
CA TYR A 136 -10.44 2.05 -3.74
C TYR A 136 -10.17 0.53 -3.71
N ASP A 137 -11.22 -0.28 -3.78
CA ASP A 137 -11.11 -1.74 -3.61
C ASP A 137 -10.37 -2.41 -4.77
N LYS A 138 -10.70 -2.08 -6.02
CA LYS A 138 -10.03 -2.67 -7.18
C LYS A 138 -8.60 -2.19 -7.31
N TRP A 139 -8.28 -0.97 -6.87
CA TRP A 139 -6.89 -0.54 -6.81
C TRP A 139 -6.08 -1.42 -5.86
N PHE A 140 -6.58 -1.69 -4.64
CA PHE A 140 -5.90 -2.59 -3.71
C PHE A 140 -5.72 -4.00 -4.29
N ALA A 141 -6.74 -4.51 -4.98
CA ALA A 141 -6.66 -5.79 -5.65
C ALA A 141 -5.58 -5.83 -6.75
N GLY A 142 -5.58 -4.84 -7.63
CA GLY A 142 -4.60 -4.73 -8.71
C GLY A 142 -3.20 -4.40 -8.22
N HIS A 143 -3.08 -3.64 -7.14
CA HIS A 143 -1.82 -3.33 -6.48
C HIS A 143 -1.20 -4.60 -5.88
N ARG A 144 -2.00 -5.35 -5.12
CA ARG A 144 -1.56 -6.59 -4.45
C ARG A 144 -1.23 -7.69 -5.46
N ASN A 145 -2.10 -7.98 -6.41
CA ASN A 145 -2.00 -9.18 -7.25
C ASN A 145 -2.19 -8.92 -8.76
N GLY A 146 -1.86 -7.72 -9.23
CA GLY A 146 -1.86 -7.36 -10.65
C GLY A 146 -3.17 -7.66 -11.37
N ALA A 147 -3.07 -8.15 -12.61
CA ALA A 147 -4.23 -8.50 -13.43
C ALA A 147 -5.12 -9.58 -12.78
N THR A 148 -4.54 -10.53 -12.05
CA THR A 148 -5.27 -11.58 -11.33
C THR A 148 -6.10 -11.00 -10.18
N GLY A 149 -5.56 -10.01 -9.46
CA GLY A 149 -6.32 -9.30 -8.45
C GLY A 149 -7.45 -8.45 -9.04
N LEU A 150 -7.19 -7.78 -10.17
CA LEU A 150 -8.23 -7.01 -10.86
C LEU A 150 -9.42 -7.88 -11.32
N SER A 151 -9.17 -9.14 -11.72
CA SER A 151 -10.22 -10.07 -12.13
C SER A 151 -10.92 -10.75 -10.93
N ASN A 152 -10.24 -10.88 -9.79
CA ASN A 152 -10.79 -11.44 -8.56
C ASN A 152 -10.43 -10.60 -7.32
N PRO A 153 -11.12 -9.47 -7.07
CA PRO A 153 -10.69 -8.48 -6.09
C PRO A 153 -11.00 -8.83 -4.62
N ASN A 154 -11.77 -9.89 -4.38
CA ASN A 154 -12.32 -10.20 -3.06
C ASN A 154 -11.66 -11.42 -2.38
N THR A 155 -10.43 -11.75 -2.77
CA THR A 155 -9.68 -12.83 -2.10
C THR A 155 -9.33 -12.45 -0.66
N GLU A 156 -9.06 -13.45 0.16
CA GLU A 156 -8.65 -13.24 1.55
C GLU A 156 -7.31 -12.51 1.65
N ASP A 157 -6.36 -12.83 0.77
CA ASP A 157 -5.06 -12.16 0.69
C ASP A 157 -5.21 -10.65 0.39
N ILE A 158 -6.04 -10.28 -0.59
CA ILE A 158 -6.29 -8.87 -0.95
C ILE A 158 -6.98 -8.14 0.20
N ARG A 159 -7.97 -8.79 0.82
CA ARG A 159 -8.67 -8.24 2.00
C ARG A 159 -7.69 -8.02 3.15
N PHE A 160 -6.85 -9.01 3.46
CA PHE A 160 -5.87 -8.92 4.54
C PHE A 160 -4.82 -7.84 4.31
N TYR A 161 -4.29 -7.72 3.08
CA TYR A 161 -3.37 -6.64 2.71
C TYR A 161 -4.01 -5.26 2.91
N ARG A 162 -5.25 -5.07 2.43
CA ARG A 162 -5.97 -3.79 2.59
C ARG A 162 -6.24 -3.45 4.06
N GLU A 163 -6.75 -4.41 4.84
CA GLU A 163 -7.00 -4.23 6.27
C GLU A 163 -5.72 -3.93 7.06
N SER A 164 -4.58 -4.48 6.63
CA SER A 164 -3.27 -4.19 7.22
C SER A 164 -2.84 -2.74 6.97
N VAL A 165 -3.03 -2.23 5.74
CA VAL A 165 -2.80 -0.81 5.42
C VAL A 165 -3.74 0.08 6.24
N GLU A 166 -5.02 -0.24 6.32
CA GLU A 166 -5.99 0.53 7.12
C GLU A 166 -5.64 0.52 8.62
N TRP A 167 -5.11 -0.58 9.15
CA TRP A 167 -4.63 -0.65 10.53
C TRP A 167 -3.45 0.29 10.76
N ILE A 168 -2.46 0.30 9.86
CA ILE A 168 -1.33 1.23 9.91
C ILE A 168 -1.82 2.68 9.82
N GLN A 169 -2.75 2.98 8.91
CA GLN A 169 -3.33 4.31 8.76
C GLN A 169 -3.98 4.77 10.08
N LYS A 170 -4.78 3.90 10.73
CA LYS A 170 -5.36 4.19 12.04
C LYS A 170 -4.31 4.50 13.11
N GLN A 171 -3.15 3.84 13.09
CA GLN A 171 -2.06 4.16 14.01
C GLN A 171 -1.47 5.55 13.73
N ILE A 172 -1.21 5.87 12.47
CA ILE A 172 -0.70 7.19 12.04
C ILE A 172 -1.68 8.31 12.42
N ASP A 173 -2.98 8.07 12.28
CA ASP A 173 -4.02 9.05 12.59
C ASP A 173 -4.33 9.17 14.09
N SER A 174 -3.90 8.20 14.91
CA SER A 174 -4.14 8.21 16.36
C SER A 174 -3.42 9.34 17.11
N LYS A 175 -2.30 9.84 16.55
CA LYS A 175 -1.51 10.93 17.13
C LYS A 175 -0.78 11.70 16.05
N SER A 176 -0.95 13.02 16.02
CA SER A 176 -0.37 13.88 14.98
C SER A 176 1.15 13.74 14.81
N THR A 177 1.88 13.47 15.90
CA THR A 177 3.34 13.25 15.86
C THR A 177 3.74 12.07 14.97
N TYR A 178 2.89 11.05 14.80
CA TYR A 178 3.19 9.90 13.95
C TYR A 178 3.25 10.22 12.46
N LYS A 179 2.78 11.41 12.05
CA LYS A 179 2.93 11.92 10.67
C LYS A 179 4.31 12.55 10.42
N THR A 180 5.07 12.83 11.47
CA THR A 180 6.32 13.61 11.41
C THR A 180 7.50 12.92 12.08
N ASP A 181 7.27 11.94 12.94
CA ASP A 181 8.32 11.24 13.69
C ASP A 181 8.86 10.01 12.96
N ASP A 182 9.84 9.37 13.60
CA ASP A 182 10.54 8.20 13.07
C ASP A 182 9.82 6.87 13.37
N THR A 183 8.61 6.89 13.92
CA THR A 183 7.89 5.66 14.30
C THR A 183 7.37 4.94 13.05
N ARG A 184 7.83 3.71 12.82
CA ARG A 184 7.25 2.80 11.84
C ARG A 184 6.21 1.93 12.52
N PHE A 185 5.03 1.80 11.94
CA PHE A 185 4.06 0.75 12.23
C PHE A 185 4.14 -0.31 11.13
N TRP A 186 3.98 -1.58 11.49
CA TRP A 186 4.12 -2.68 10.55
C TRP A 186 3.10 -3.77 10.84
N VAL A 187 2.77 -4.54 9.81
CA VAL A 187 2.00 -5.78 9.90
C VAL A 187 2.74 -6.81 9.06
N ASP A 188 2.88 -8.04 9.57
CA ASP A 188 3.46 -9.14 8.81
C ASP A 188 2.47 -9.58 7.72
N VAL A 189 2.79 -9.20 6.49
CA VAL A 189 2.06 -9.60 5.29
C VAL A 189 3.03 -10.31 4.38
N THR A 190 2.78 -11.60 4.14
CA THR A 190 3.64 -12.44 3.31
C THR A 190 3.77 -11.85 1.89
N PRO A 191 5.00 -11.67 1.36
CA PRO A 191 5.19 -11.24 -0.03
C PRO A 191 4.63 -12.26 -1.04
N ILE A 192 4.14 -11.77 -2.18
CA ILE A 192 3.74 -12.56 -3.36
C ILE A 192 4.40 -12.00 -4.62
#